data_AF-A0A3D5AR78-F1
#
_entry.id   AF-A0A3D5AR78-F1
#
_cell.length_a   1.000
_cell.length_b   1.000
_cell.length_c   1.000
_cell.angle_alpha   90.00
_cell.angle_beta   90.00
_cell.angle_gamma   90.00
#
_symmetry.space_group_name_H-M   'P 1'
#
loop_
_entity.id
_entity.type
_entity.pdbx_description
1 polymer ?
#
loop_
_entity_poly.entity_id
_entity_poly.type
_entity_poly.pdbx_seq_one_letter_code
_entity_poly.pdbx_strand_id
1 'polypeptide(L)'
;ASSNLTIGWIDWVQNPPDRNMGIFRDVLIRRNGGVALRGGHVLVSLNSGLTQATLTAKVDARNDTGSAVTQTISGTVAGLPITANVSLNAGERKTVTFPAVTLNSPQLWWPAGWGGQPLYDLSLSSPTDSLAERFGVRSLTGTLDASGHRAYRINNRPILIKGGGWQNDIFLRWNATEVEDKVKATLDLGLNTIRLEGHLEPDEFFEMTDRLGVLVIAGWECCNKWEAGGWTSADYAVAKGSMSAEAERLRNHPSVISFLIGSDIAPPASKETPYVQALQAADWPNPIIAVASANSSPITGPSGMKMPGPYEWVPPNYWYNKREGGAFGFNSETSAGPDVPTLDTLRRMMTTSELNTLWQNPSATQYHRSPSSTFDDLTIFNNSIIGRYGTATSLEDYVRKAQLTQYENVRA
;
A
#
# COMPACT_ATOMS: atom_id res chain seq x y z
N ALA A 1 -11.11 -10.26 -16.65
CA ALA A 1 -10.90 -9.01 -15.91
C ALA A 1 -12.23 -8.26 -15.73
N SER A 2 -12.42 -7.57 -14.60
CA SER A 2 -13.57 -6.67 -14.38
C SER A 2 -13.60 -5.55 -15.43
N SER A 3 -14.79 -5.12 -15.86
CA SER A 3 -14.98 -3.94 -16.71
C SER A 3 -15.02 -2.63 -15.93
N ASN A 4 -15.00 -2.70 -14.59
CA ASN A 4 -15.19 -1.58 -13.68
C ASN A 4 -13.91 -1.34 -12.85
N LEU A 5 -13.72 -0.10 -12.39
CA LEU A 5 -12.63 0.28 -11.48
C LEU A 5 -12.94 -0.28 -10.08
N THR A 6 -12.42 -1.47 -9.81
CA THR A 6 -12.63 -2.25 -8.58
C THR A 6 -11.42 -3.14 -8.34
N ILE A 7 -11.47 -3.95 -7.30
CA ILE A 7 -10.44 -4.93 -6.92
C ILE A 7 -10.64 -6.23 -7.71
N GLY A 8 -9.55 -6.82 -8.19
CA GLY A 8 -9.51 -8.17 -8.77
C GLY A 8 -8.23 -8.92 -8.42
N TRP A 9 -8.28 -10.25 -8.43
CA TRP A 9 -7.23 -11.12 -7.87
C TRP A 9 -6.09 -11.48 -8.83
N ILE A 10 -5.99 -10.74 -9.95
CA ILE A 10 -4.97 -10.90 -11.01
C ILE A 10 -4.79 -12.37 -11.38
N ASP A 11 -3.69 -12.98 -10.94
CA ASP A 11 -3.37 -14.40 -11.04
C ASP A 11 -2.92 -14.98 -9.68
N TRP A 12 -3.10 -14.23 -8.60
CA TRP A 12 -2.59 -14.57 -7.27
C TRP A 12 -3.34 -15.74 -6.65
N VAL A 13 -4.66 -15.79 -6.89
CA VAL A 13 -5.57 -16.84 -6.40
C VAL A 13 -6.74 -17.01 -7.38
N GLN A 14 -7.52 -18.08 -7.18
CA GLN A 14 -8.75 -18.32 -7.92
C GLN A 14 -9.77 -17.19 -7.69
N ASN A 15 -10.65 -16.96 -8.67
CA ASN A 15 -11.64 -15.89 -8.54
C ASN A 15 -12.71 -16.24 -7.47
N PRO A 16 -13.04 -15.32 -6.55
CA PRO A 16 -14.18 -15.47 -5.65
C PRO A 16 -15.49 -15.70 -6.43
N PRO A 17 -16.40 -16.57 -5.96
CA PRO A 17 -17.65 -16.88 -6.68
C PRO A 17 -18.52 -15.67 -6.98
N ASP A 18 -18.57 -14.69 -6.07
CA ASP A 18 -19.37 -13.46 -6.18
C ASP A 18 -18.57 -12.26 -6.72
N ARG A 19 -17.28 -12.46 -7.02
CA ARG A 19 -16.33 -11.41 -7.41
C ARG A 19 -16.28 -10.24 -6.41
N ASN A 20 -16.43 -10.54 -5.12
CA ASN A 20 -16.38 -9.60 -4.00
C ASN A 20 -17.35 -8.42 -4.14
N MET A 21 -18.55 -8.67 -4.66
CA MET A 21 -19.60 -7.65 -4.66
C MET A 21 -20.09 -7.39 -3.23
N GLY A 22 -20.16 -6.13 -2.83
CA GLY A 22 -20.65 -5.76 -1.51
C GLY A 22 -20.04 -4.48 -0.98
N ILE A 23 -20.20 -4.26 0.33
CA ILE A 23 -19.61 -3.15 1.07
C ILE A 23 -18.65 -3.77 2.09
N PHE A 24 -17.35 -3.57 1.89
CA PHE A 24 -16.27 -4.19 2.68
C PHE A 24 -15.52 -3.18 3.57
N ARG A 25 -16.09 -1.98 3.75
CA ARG A 25 -15.64 -0.95 4.69
C ARG A 25 -16.87 -0.39 5.42
N ASP A 26 -16.67 0.26 6.55
CA ASP A 26 -17.77 0.78 7.37
C ASP A 26 -18.59 1.89 6.66
N VAL A 27 -19.89 1.90 6.96
CA VAL A 27 -20.79 3.01 6.61
C VAL A 27 -21.05 3.85 7.86
N LEU A 28 -20.49 5.06 7.87
CA LEU A 28 -20.57 5.95 9.02
C LEU A 28 -21.78 6.90 8.96
N ILE A 29 -22.64 6.85 9.97
CA ILE A 29 -23.73 7.82 10.16
C ILE A 29 -23.19 9.01 10.97
N ARG A 30 -22.88 10.12 10.30
CA ARG A 30 -22.38 11.34 10.93
C ARG A 30 -23.49 12.36 11.16
N ARG A 31 -23.47 13.02 12.31
CA ARG A 31 -24.41 14.10 12.67
C ARG A 31 -23.63 15.41 12.69
N ASN A 32 -24.06 16.40 11.93
CA ASN A 32 -23.56 17.77 12.03
C ASN A 32 -24.75 18.71 12.20
N GLY A 33 -24.56 19.79 12.94
CA GLY A 33 -25.61 20.76 13.26
C GLY A 33 -25.68 21.98 12.32
N GLY A 34 -24.90 22.01 11.24
CA GLY A 34 -24.88 23.16 10.33
C GLY A 34 -23.63 23.23 9.46
N VAL A 35 -22.45 23.43 10.06
CA VAL A 35 -21.19 23.39 9.31
C VAL A 35 -20.49 22.06 9.56
N ALA A 36 -20.32 21.29 8.49
CA ALA A 36 -19.60 20.03 8.50
C ALA A 36 -18.09 20.26 8.35
N LEU A 37 -17.28 19.57 9.15
CA LEU A 37 -15.82 19.57 9.06
C LEU A 37 -15.32 18.25 8.47
N ARG A 38 -14.57 18.27 7.37
CA ARG A 38 -14.07 17.06 6.69
C ARG A 38 -12.62 17.22 6.25
N GLY A 39 -11.93 16.10 6.07
CA GLY A 39 -10.57 16.07 5.51
C GLY A 39 -9.56 16.87 6.35
N GLY A 40 -9.62 16.75 7.68
CA GLY A 40 -8.61 17.32 8.56
C GLY A 40 -7.24 16.73 8.26
N HIS A 41 -6.23 17.56 8.08
CA HIS A 41 -4.87 17.09 7.83
C HIS A 41 -3.82 18.13 8.22
N VAL A 42 -2.58 17.69 8.34
CA VAL A 42 -1.46 18.54 8.77
C VAL A 42 -0.32 18.44 7.78
N LEU A 43 0.04 19.57 7.17
CA LEU A 43 1.29 19.69 6.44
C LEU A 43 2.44 19.82 7.43
N VAL A 44 3.45 18.96 7.28
CA VAL A 44 4.64 18.92 8.13
C VAL A 44 5.86 19.34 7.31
N SER A 45 6.57 20.37 7.77
CA SER A 45 7.86 20.77 7.21
C SER A 45 8.93 20.77 8.31
N LEU A 46 9.98 19.97 8.15
CA LEU A 46 11.10 19.88 9.10
C LEU A 46 12.28 20.70 8.61
N ASN A 47 12.99 21.36 9.54
CA ASN A 47 14.29 21.94 9.22
C ASN A 47 15.34 20.85 8.96
N SER A 48 16.48 21.23 8.36
CA SER A 48 17.55 20.28 8.02
C SER A 48 18.12 19.53 9.23
N GLY A 49 18.13 20.18 10.41
CA GLY A 49 18.57 19.60 11.67
C GLY A 49 17.56 18.67 12.34
N LEU A 50 16.33 18.58 11.81
CA LEU A 50 15.20 17.83 12.39
C LEU A 50 14.85 18.24 13.83
N THR A 51 15.24 19.45 14.23
CA THR A 51 15.03 19.99 15.59
C THR A 51 13.79 20.86 15.71
N GLN A 52 13.17 21.22 14.58
CA GLN A 52 11.98 22.06 14.54
C GLN A 52 11.10 21.64 13.36
N ALA A 53 9.79 21.52 13.62
CA ALA A 53 8.77 21.30 12.61
C ALA A 53 7.82 22.51 12.53
N THR A 54 7.51 22.94 11.31
CA THR A 54 6.39 23.84 11.03
C THR A 54 5.18 22.99 10.66
N LEU A 55 4.08 23.18 11.39
CA LEU A 55 2.83 22.47 11.22
C LEU A 55 1.77 23.43 10.67
N THR A 56 1.18 23.08 9.53
CA THR A 56 0.06 23.83 8.95
C THR A 56 -1.15 22.92 8.86
N ALA A 57 -2.07 23.07 9.80
CA ALA A 57 -3.33 22.33 9.79
C ALA A 57 -4.29 22.89 8.73
N LYS A 58 -5.05 22.01 8.10
CA LYS A 58 -6.09 22.33 7.12
C LYS A 58 -7.32 21.47 7.35
N VAL A 59 -8.49 22.01 7.02
CA VAL A 59 -9.78 21.30 7.08
C VAL A 59 -10.74 21.88 6.05
N ASP A 60 -11.61 21.06 5.48
CA ASP A 60 -12.72 21.56 4.69
C ASP A 60 -13.94 21.81 5.56
N ALA A 61 -14.43 23.05 5.52
CA ALA A 61 -15.67 23.45 6.15
C ALA A 61 -16.76 23.60 5.08
N ARG A 62 -17.90 22.93 5.26
CA ARG A 62 -19.07 23.04 4.37
C ARG A 62 -20.30 23.46 5.14
N ASN A 63 -20.96 24.52 4.68
CA ASN A 63 -22.20 25.00 5.28
C ASN A 63 -23.41 24.24 4.70
N ASP A 64 -23.98 23.34 5.49
CA ASP A 64 -25.17 22.54 5.13
C ASP A 64 -26.49 23.26 5.51
N THR A 65 -26.44 24.52 5.96
CA THR A 65 -27.63 25.32 6.28
C THR A 65 -28.15 26.12 5.09
N GLY A 66 -29.37 26.66 5.21
CA GLY A 66 -30.01 27.49 4.19
C GLY A 66 -29.62 28.98 4.21
N SER A 67 -28.69 29.39 5.07
CA SER A 67 -28.28 30.80 5.22
C SER A 67 -26.77 30.93 5.32
N ALA A 68 -26.23 32.12 5.05
CA ALA A 68 -24.83 32.40 5.31
C ALA A 68 -24.52 32.26 6.81
N VAL A 69 -23.37 31.68 7.13
CA VAL A 69 -22.88 31.48 8.50
C VAL A 69 -21.48 32.06 8.64
N THR A 70 -21.19 32.60 9.82
CA THR A 70 -19.83 32.94 10.21
C THR A 70 -19.57 32.30 11.57
N GLN A 71 -18.51 31.51 11.64
CA GLN A 71 -18.16 30.81 12.87
C GLN A 71 -16.65 30.67 13.03
N THR A 72 -16.24 30.50 14.27
CA THR A 72 -14.87 30.15 14.64
C THR A 72 -14.71 28.65 14.61
N ILE A 73 -13.67 28.16 13.93
CA ILE A 73 -13.18 26.80 14.04
C ILE A 73 -11.90 26.87 14.87
N SER A 74 -11.82 26.07 15.93
CA SER A 74 -10.70 26.10 16.86
C SER A 74 -10.33 24.71 17.33
N GLY A 75 -9.12 24.57 17.85
CA GLY A 75 -8.63 23.27 18.27
C GLY A 75 -7.15 23.27 18.62
N THR A 76 -6.53 22.11 18.52
CA THR A 76 -5.10 21.94 18.74
C THR A 76 -4.46 21.09 17.64
N VAL A 77 -3.20 21.36 17.35
CA VAL A 77 -2.33 20.52 16.52
C VAL A 77 -1.04 20.24 17.31
N ALA A 78 -0.76 18.97 17.59
CA ALA A 78 0.32 18.60 18.51
C ALA A 78 0.23 19.31 19.88
N GLY A 79 -1.00 19.53 20.38
CA GLY A 79 -1.26 20.26 21.63
C GLY A 79 -1.12 21.79 21.54
N LEU A 80 -0.70 22.34 20.40
CA LEU A 80 -0.59 23.78 20.17
C LEU A 80 -1.94 24.35 19.71
N PRO A 81 -2.44 25.45 20.31
CA PRO A 81 -3.75 26.00 19.97
C PRO A 81 -3.76 26.63 18.58
N ILE A 82 -4.82 26.38 17.83
CA ILE A 82 -5.07 26.97 16.51
C ILE A 82 -6.52 27.42 16.40
N THR A 83 -6.74 28.50 15.65
CA THR A 83 -8.07 29.08 15.43
C THR A 83 -8.16 29.78 14.09
N ALA A 84 -9.35 29.74 13.48
CA ALA A 84 -9.68 30.46 12.25
C ALA A 84 -11.15 30.89 12.26
N ASN A 85 -11.43 32.12 11.86
CA ASN A 85 -12.78 32.60 11.60
C ASN A 85 -13.13 32.37 10.13
N VAL A 86 -14.29 31.78 9.87
CA VAL A 86 -14.71 31.39 8.52
C VAL A 86 -16.14 31.85 8.28
N SER A 87 -16.32 32.57 7.17
CA SER A 87 -17.63 32.91 6.63
C SER A 87 -17.91 32.02 5.42
N LEU A 88 -19.09 31.42 5.38
CA LEU A 88 -19.55 30.51 4.33
C LEU A 88 -20.97 30.92 3.91
N ASN A 89 -21.19 31.07 2.61
CA ASN A 89 -22.54 31.16 2.06
C ASN A 89 -23.29 29.83 2.24
N ALA A 90 -24.62 29.85 2.03
CA ALA A 90 -25.41 28.62 2.04
C ALA A 90 -24.88 27.63 1.00
N GLY A 91 -24.60 26.39 1.41
CA GLY A 91 -24.04 25.33 0.55
C GLY A 91 -22.56 25.47 0.18
N GLU A 92 -21.88 26.53 0.62
CA GLU A 92 -20.46 26.74 0.28
C GLU A 92 -19.55 25.74 1.00
N ARG A 93 -18.58 25.18 0.27
CA ARG A 93 -17.43 24.43 0.82
C ARG A 93 -16.17 25.26 0.63
N LYS A 94 -15.37 25.37 1.69
CA LYS A 94 -14.09 26.07 1.67
C LYS A 94 -13.03 25.32 2.47
N THR A 95 -11.84 25.21 1.91
CA THR A 95 -10.66 24.75 2.66
C THR A 95 -10.17 25.89 3.55
N VAL A 96 -10.10 25.60 4.85
CA VAL A 96 -9.64 26.49 5.90
C VAL A 96 -8.20 26.11 6.20
N THR A 97 -7.28 27.05 5.98
CA THR A 97 -5.88 26.90 6.36
C THR A 97 -5.63 27.69 7.64
N PHE A 98 -5.19 27.01 8.70
CA PHE A 98 -4.85 27.64 9.96
C PHE A 98 -3.48 28.32 9.87
N PRO A 99 -3.22 29.36 10.69
CA PRO A 99 -1.87 29.90 10.85
C PRO A 99 -0.88 28.78 11.22
N ALA A 100 0.28 28.76 10.55
CA ALA A 100 1.29 27.76 10.83
C ALA A 100 1.83 27.91 12.26
N VAL A 101 2.03 26.78 12.95
CA VAL A 101 2.61 26.74 14.29
C VAL A 101 3.95 26.02 14.29
N THR A 102 4.84 26.42 15.19
CA THR A 102 6.18 25.84 15.30
C THR A 102 6.22 24.85 16.46
N LEU A 103 6.56 23.61 16.17
CA LEU A 103 6.84 22.56 17.14
C LEU A 103 8.36 22.42 17.32
N ASN A 104 8.85 22.78 18.50
CA ASN A 104 10.26 22.67 18.85
C ASN A 104 10.58 21.27 19.38
N SER A 105 11.74 20.74 19.01
CA SER A 105 12.22 19.41 19.40
C SER A 105 11.15 18.32 19.19
N PRO A 106 10.59 18.19 17.96
CA PRO A 106 9.55 17.21 17.70
C PRO A 106 10.08 15.81 17.97
N GLN A 107 9.29 14.99 18.66
CA GLN A 107 9.46 13.53 18.61
C GLN A 107 9.17 13.08 17.18
N LEU A 108 10.20 12.65 16.46
CA LEU A 108 10.08 12.20 15.08
C LEU A 108 9.51 10.78 15.01
N TRP A 109 8.67 10.52 14.02
CA TRP A 109 8.24 9.18 13.67
C TRP A 109 9.35 8.47 12.88
N TRP A 110 9.65 7.22 13.25
CA TRP A 110 10.65 6.38 12.60
C TRP A 110 10.08 5.00 12.24
N PRO A 111 10.60 4.35 11.18
CA PRO A 111 10.36 2.93 10.95
C PRO A 111 10.82 2.08 12.14
N ALA A 112 10.28 0.87 12.25
CA ALA A 112 10.63 -0.08 13.29
C ALA A 112 12.15 -0.32 13.37
N GLY A 113 12.68 -0.34 14.60
CA GLY A 113 14.11 -0.52 14.86
C GLY A 113 14.99 0.73 14.68
N TRP A 114 14.45 1.84 14.17
CA TRP A 114 15.22 3.08 13.95
C TRP A 114 14.93 4.20 14.97
N GLY A 115 13.85 4.05 15.74
CA GLY A 115 13.40 5.02 16.73
C GLY A 115 11.99 4.67 17.21
N GLY A 116 11.34 5.61 17.91
CA GLY A 116 9.94 5.49 18.28
C GLY A 116 8.99 5.84 17.13
N GLN A 117 7.70 5.52 17.32
CA GLN A 117 6.60 5.78 16.40
C GLN A 117 5.61 6.81 17.00
N PRO A 118 6.05 8.00 17.47
CA PRO A 118 5.14 9.00 18.03
C PRO A 118 4.15 9.48 16.95
N LEU A 119 2.88 9.53 17.35
CA LEU A 119 1.80 10.15 16.58
C LEU A 119 1.28 11.33 17.40
N TYR A 120 1.03 12.44 16.71
CA TYR A 120 0.42 13.63 17.28
C TYR A 120 -1.04 13.70 16.86
N ASP A 121 -1.85 14.35 17.68
CA ASP A 121 -3.25 14.58 17.38
C ASP A 121 -3.45 15.97 16.72
N LEU A 122 -4.34 16.00 15.74
CA LEU A 122 -5.07 17.17 15.29
C LEU A 122 -6.49 17.04 15.82
N SER A 123 -6.95 17.98 16.63
CA SER A 123 -8.32 18.03 17.12
C SER A 123 -8.94 19.36 16.76
N LEU A 124 -10.01 19.35 15.98
CA LEU A 124 -10.71 20.55 15.51
C LEU A 124 -12.18 20.51 15.92
N SER A 125 -12.71 21.66 16.28
CA SER A 125 -14.10 21.82 16.68
C SER A 125 -14.68 23.10 16.08
N SER A 126 -15.94 23.00 15.72
CA SER A 126 -16.84 24.11 15.45
C SER A 126 -18.06 23.98 16.38
N PRO A 127 -18.97 24.97 16.43
CA PRO A 127 -20.18 24.85 17.23
C PRO A 127 -21.07 23.64 16.87
N THR A 128 -20.92 23.08 15.66
CA THR A 128 -21.86 22.10 15.09
C THR A 128 -21.23 20.77 14.69
N ASP A 129 -19.91 20.65 14.72
CA ASP A 129 -19.17 19.46 14.30
C ASP A 129 -17.74 19.48 14.88
N SER A 130 -17.13 18.30 15.01
CA SER A 130 -15.76 18.12 15.47
C SER A 130 -15.11 16.96 14.73
N LEU A 131 -13.80 17.04 14.56
CA LEU A 131 -13.00 15.92 14.04
C LEU A 131 -11.71 15.78 14.83
N ALA A 132 -11.19 14.56 14.82
CA ALA A 132 -9.88 14.23 15.35
C ALA A 132 -9.15 13.37 14.32
N GLU A 133 -7.86 13.65 14.11
CA GLU A 133 -6.99 12.97 13.17
C GLU A 133 -5.64 12.77 13.84
N ARG A 134 -4.89 11.75 13.42
CA ARG A 134 -3.51 11.52 13.86
C ARG A 134 -2.54 11.70 12.73
N PHE A 135 -1.34 12.18 13.03
CA PHE A 135 -0.26 12.34 12.06
C PHE A 135 1.11 12.10 12.69
N GLY A 136 2.07 11.67 11.89
CA GLY A 136 3.47 11.56 12.30
C GLY A 136 4.32 12.71 11.79
N VAL A 137 5.31 13.14 12.57
CA VAL A 137 6.30 14.12 12.15
C VAL A 137 7.53 13.39 11.62
N ARG A 138 7.76 13.44 10.31
CA ARG A 138 8.94 12.87 9.65
C ARG A 138 9.28 13.63 8.38
N SER A 139 10.53 13.54 7.92
CA SER A 139 10.88 13.90 6.54
C SER A 139 10.94 12.64 5.69
N LEU A 140 10.49 12.74 4.44
CA LEU A 140 10.54 11.66 3.47
C LEU A 140 11.01 12.20 2.13
N THR A 141 11.96 11.51 1.52
CA THR A 141 12.29 11.69 0.11
C THR A 141 12.32 10.33 -0.57
N GLY A 142 11.74 10.22 -1.76
CA GLY A 142 11.93 9.08 -2.64
C GLY A 142 12.35 9.61 -4.00
N THR A 143 13.65 9.70 -4.25
CA THR A 143 14.23 10.27 -5.49
C THR A 143 14.92 9.19 -6.30
N LEU A 144 15.30 9.51 -7.54
CA LEU A 144 16.20 8.65 -8.30
C LEU A 144 17.65 8.88 -7.84
N ASP A 145 18.41 7.82 -7.66
CA ASP A 145 19.86 7.88 -7.43
C ASP A 145 20.62 8.19 -8.72
N ALA A 146 21.95 8.30 -8.64
CA ALA A 146 22.81 8.60 -9.79
C ALA A 146 22.76 7.51 -10.90
N SER A 147 22.30 6.30 -10.57
CA SER A 147 22.10 5.19 -11.50
C SER A 147 20.66 5.10 -12.01
N GLY A 148 19.78 6.04 -11.61
CA GLY A 148 18.39 6.09 -12.03
C GLY A 148 17.45 5.19 -11.21
N HIS A 149 17.90 4.62 -10.08
CA HIS A 149 17.06 3.76 -9.24
C HIS A 149 16.34 4.55 -8.15
N ARG A 150 15.12 4.14 -7.81
CA ARG A 150 14.35 4.74 -6.71
C ARG A 150 15.05 4.46 -5.39
N ALA A 151 15.37 5.53 -4.65
CA ALA A 151 15.99 5.47 -3.34
C ALA A 151 15.18 6.30 -2.33
N TYR A 152 14.83 5.67 -1.21
CA TYR A 152 14.09 6.32 -0.13
C TYR A 152 15.03 6.79 0.99
N ARG A 153 14.69 7.93 1.59
CA ARG A 153 15.27 8.40 2.84
C ARG A 153 14.16 8.83 3.79
N ILE A 154 14.26 8.44 5.04
CA ILE A 154 13.36 8.87 6.12
C ILE A 154 14.21 9.62 7.15
N ASN A 155 13.80 10.84 7.51
CA ASN A 155 14.52 11.69 8.46
C ASN A 155 16.00 11.82 8.07
N ASN A 156 16.22 12.12 6.78
CA ASN A 156 17.54 12.25 6.14
C ASN A 156 18.41 10.99 6.16
N ARG A 157 17.90 9.80 6.52
CA ARG A 157 18.66 8.53 6.50
C ARG A 157 18.21 7.61 5.35
N PRO A 158 19.12 7.11 4.50
CA PRO A 158 18.76 6.21 3.40
C PRO A 158 18.28 4.87 3.96
N ILE A 159 17.21 4.32 3.38
CA ILE A 159 16.64 3.03 3.75
C ILE A 159 16.60 2.09 2.55
N LEU A 160 17.10 0.87 2.74
CA LEU A 160 16.83 -0.24 1.83
C LEU A 160 15.44 -0.79 2.15
N ILE A 161 14.56 -0.77 1.15
CA ILE A 161 13.24 -1.40 1.26
C ILE A 161 13.44 -2.92 1.24
N LYS A 162 13.01 -3.56 2.33
CA LYS A 162 12.96 -5.02 2.47
C LYS A 162 11.51 -5.36 2.83
N GLY A 163 10.78 -5.95 1.90
CA GLY A 163 9.34 -6.12 2.06
C GLY A 163 8.77 -7.27 1.27
N GLY A 164 7.45 -7.39 1.34
CA GLY A 164 6.66 -8.32 0.54
C GLY A 164 5.40 -7.65 0.00
N GLY A 165 4.83 -8.24 -1.05
CA GLY A 165 3.46 -7.93 -1.46
C GLY A 165 2.49 -8.42 -0.39
N TRP A 166 1.55 -7.56 -0.01
CA TRP A 166 0.49 -7.91 0.93
C TRP A 166 -0.76 -8.29 0.16
N GLN A 167 -1.47 -9.29 0.70
CA GLN A 167 -2.78 -9.61 0.18
C GLN A 167 -3.82 -9.83 1.28
N ASN A 168 -4.98 -9.21 1.08
CA ASN A 168 -6.13 -9.31 1.96
C ASN A 168 -6.76 -10.71 1.84
N ASP A 169 -7.70 -11.03 2.72
CA ASP A 169 -8.50 -12.25 2.58
C ASP A 169 -9.22 -12.29 1.22
N ILE A 170 -9.27 -13.47 0.58
CA ILE A 170 -9.87 -13.67 -0.76
C ILE A 170 -11.31 -13.16 -0.88
N PHE A 171 -12.06 -13.15 0.22
CA PHE A 171 -13.45 -12.67 0.29
C PHE A 171 -13.57 -11.29 0.93
N LEU A 172 -12.46 -10.55 1.06
CA LEU A 172 -12.35 -9.25 1.74
C LEU A 172 -12.89 -9.27 3.18
N ARG A 173 -12.79 -10.41 3.87
CA ARG A 173 -13.17 -10.51 5.29
C ARG A 173 -12.14 -9.76 6.14
N TRP A 174 -12.62 -8.77 6.89
CA TRP A 174 -11.78 -7.99 7.79
C TRP A 174 -11.79 -8.56 9.21
N ASN A 175 -10.59 -8.75 9.77
CA ASN A 175 -10.39 -9.05 11.19
C ASN A 175 -9.15 -8.31 11.68
N ALA A 176 -9.35 -7.30 12.53
CA ALA A 176 -8.29 -6.43 13.01
C ALA A 176 -7.17 -7.20 13.74
N THR A 177 -7.50 -8.24 14.51
CA THR A 177 -6.50 -9.05 15.22
C THR A 177 -5.64 -9.84 14.25
N GLU A 178 -6.25 -10.55 13.30
CA GLU A 178 -5.52 -11.33 12.30
C GLU A 178 -4.63 -10.45 11.44
N VAL A 179 -5.12 -9.27 11.06
CA VAL A 179 -4.36 -8.30 10.28
C VAL A 179 -3.20 -7.74 11.11
N GLU A 180 -3.41 -7.38 12.37
CA GLU A 180 -2.32 -6.94 13.24
C GLU A 180 -1.25 -8.04 13.43
N ASP A 181 -1.66 -9.31 13.55
CA ASP A 181 -0.74 -10.44 13.64
C ASP A 181 0.11 -10.60 12.37
N LYS A 182 -0.49 -10.42 11.19
CA LYS A 182 0.25 -10.42 9.91
C LYS A 182 1.21 -9.21 9.78
N VAL A 183 0.81 -8.03 10.25
CA VAL A 183 1.70 -6.86 10.30
C VAL A 183 2.86 -7.08 11.27
N LYS A 184 2.61 -7.70 12.44
CA LYS A 184 3.68 -8.09 13.38
C LYS A 184 4.61 -9.15 12.78
N ALA A 185 4.07 -10.14 12.07
CA ALA A 185 4.86 -11.15 11.38
C ALA A 185 5.82 -10.52 10.35
N THR A 186 5.44 -9.41 9.71
CA THR A 186 6.34 -8.64 8.84
C THR A 186 7.59 -8.17 9.59
N LEU A 187 7.43 -7.71 10.83
CA LEU A 187 8.55 -7.30 11.69
C LEU A 187 9.35 -8.50 12.22
N ASP A 188 8.67 -9.59 12.58
CA ASP A 188 9.34 -10.83 13.03
C ASP A 188 10.23 -11.44 11.95
N LEU A 189 9.86 -11.27 10.67
CA LEU A 189 10.69 -11.61 9.51
C LEU A 189 11.87 -10.66 9.29
N GLY A 190 11.95 -9.55 10.03
CA GLY A 190 12.97 -8.51 9.86
C GLY A 190 12.76 -7.64 8.61
N LEU A 191 11.56 -7.67 8.03
CA LEU A 191 11.14 -6.77 6.95
C LEU A 191 10.76 -5.41 7.53
N ASN A 192 10.72 -4.40 6.67
CA ASN A 192 10.37 -3.03 7.06
C ASN A 192 9.23 -2.42 6.23
N THR A 193 8.79 -3.09 5.16
CA THR A 193 7.84 -2.52 4.20
C THR A 193 6.85 -3.56 3.69
N ILE A 194 5.62 -3.11 3.44
CA ILE A 194 4.55 -3.82 2.75
C ILE A 194 4.24 -3.07 1.43
N ARG A 195 4.08 -3.78 0.32
CA ARG A 195 3.49 -3.24 -0.92
C ARG A 195 2.03 -3.69 -1.05
N LEU A 196 1.14 -2.74 -1.24
CA LEU A 196 -0.26 -2.98 -1.61
C LEU A 196 -0.42 -2.65 -3.10
N GLU A 197 -0.55 -3.68 -3.92
CA GLU A 197 -0.92 -3.55 -5.32
C GLU A 197 -2.45 -3.59 -5.44
N GLY A 198 -3.08 -2.42 -5.51
CA GLY A 198 -4.51 -2.32 -5.29
C GLY A 198 -4.86 -2.80 -3.88
N HIS A 199 -6.03 -3.45 -3.74
CA HIS A 199 -6.48 -4.08 -2.49
C HIS A 199 -6.27 -3.24 -1.20
N LEU A 200 -6.35 -1.91 -1.32
CA LEU A 200 -5.98 -1.00 -0.22
C LEU A 200 -6.87 -1.30 1.01
N GLU A 201 -6.23 -1.67 2.11
CA GLU A 201 -6.90 -2.08 3.36
C GLU A 201 -7.72 -0.94 4.00
N PRO A 202 -8.61 -1.24 4.97
CA PRO A 202 -9.27 -0.24 5.82
C PRO A 202 -8.30 0.66 6.62
N ASP A 203 -8.82 1.70 7.27
CA ASP A 203 -8.02 2.72 7.97
C ASP A 203 -7.19 2.10 9.10
N GLU A 204 -7.76 1.12 9.80
CA GLU A 204 -7.14 0.44 10.93
C GLU A 204 -5.83 -0.26 10.55
N PHE A 205 -5.69 -0.75 9.31
CA PHE A 205 -4.42 -1.29 8.82
C PHE A 205 -3.32 -0.22 8.78
N PHE A 206 -3.65 0.98 8.30
CA PHE A 206 -2.70 2.08 8.23
C PHE A 206 -2.37 2.64 9.61
N GLU A 207 -3.34 2.66 10.53
CA GLU A 207 -3.11 2.96 11.95
C GLU A 207 -2.18 1.94 12.62
N MET A 208 -2.35 0.65 12.33
CA MET A 208 -1.45 -0.41 12.83
C MET A 208 -0.04 -0.26 12.29
N THR A 209 0.12 -0.03 10.99
CA THR A 209 1.43 0.14 10.36
C THR A 209 2.13 1.42 10.82
N ASP A 210 1.40 2.50 11.08
CA ASP A 210 1.92 3.69 11.75
C ASP A 210 2.46 3.39 13.15
N ARG A 211 1.65 2.72 13.98
CA ARG A 211 2.01 2.41 15.37
C ARG A 211 3.16 1.41 15.47
N LEU A 212 3.21 0.44 14.56
CA LEU A 212 4.23 -0.61 14.53
C LEU A 212 5.50 -0.19 13.76
N GLY A 213 5.45 0.91 13.00
CA GLY A 213 6.61 1.39 12.25
C GLY A 213 6.88 0.59 10.97
N VAL A 214 5.85 -0.04 10.39
CA VAL A 214 5.95 -0.76 9.11
C VAL A 214 5.63 0.21 7.98
N LEU A 215 6.49 0.29 6.98
CA LEU A 215 6.27 1.19 5.83
C LEU A 215 5.29 0.59 4.84
N VAL A 216 4.54 1.44 4.15
CA VAL A 216 3.56 1.02 3.15
C VAL A 216 3.80 1.73 1.82
N ILE A 217 3.93 0.93 0.76
CA ILE A 217 3.89 1.37 -0.62
C ILE A 217 2.48 1.06 -1.13
N ALA A 218 1.63 2.08 -1.24
CA ALA A 218 0.28 1.95 -1.76
C ALA A 218 0.27 2.13 -3.28
N GLY A 219 -0.74 1.60 -3.97
CA GLY A 219 -0.90 1.85 -5.40
C GLY A 219 -2.13 1.21 -6.00
N TRP A 220 -2.36 1.50 -7.28
CA TRP A 220 -3.32 0.76 -8.10
C TRP A 220 -2.75 -0.56 -8.58
N GLU A 221 -3.64 -1.51 -8.86
CA GLU A 221 -3.27 -2.84 -9.35
C GLU A 221 -3.18 -2.92 -10.87
N CYS A 222 -2.36 -3.86 -11.35
CA CYS A 222 -2.22 -4.15 -12.76
C CYS A 222 -3.42 -4.89 -13.35
N CYS A 223 -3.29 -5.21 -14.63
CA CYS A 223 -3.91 -6.40 -15.23
C CYS A 223 -5.45 -6.41 -15.29
N ASN A 224 -6.09 -5.28 -15.00
CA ASN A 224 -7.53 -5.12 -15.13
C ASN A 224 -7.93 -3.70 -15.57
N LYS A 225 -9.15 -3.25 -15.25
CA LYS A 225 -9.70 -1.96 -15.67
C LYS A 225 -8.79 -0.77 -15.31
N TRP A 226 -8.04 -0.81 -14.20
CA TRP A 226 -7.14 0.27 -13.79
C TRP A 226 -6.12 0.62 -14.90
N GLU A 227 -5.55 -0.40 -15.54
CA GLU A 227 -4.56 -0.20 -16.61
C GLU A 227 -5.16 -0.30 -18.02
N ALA A 228 -6.34 -0.91 -18.18
CA ALA A 228 -6.99 -1.11 -19.47
C ALA A 228 -7.22 0.20 -20.27
N GLY A 229 -7.02 0.13 -21.59
CA GLY A 229 -7.42 1.21 -22.51
C GLY A 229 -8.94 1.39 -22.60
N GLY A 230 -9.36 2.40 -23.39
CA GLY A 230 -10.79 2.58 -23.72
C GLY A 230 -11.67 3.08 -22.57
N TRP A 231 -11.11 3.86 -21.64
CA TRP A 231 -11.88 4.51 -20.57
C TRP A 231 -12.89 5.51 -21.14
N THR A 232 -14.12 5.40 -20.65
CA THR A 232 -15.20 6.37 -20.89
C THR A 232 -15.00 7.61 -20.01
N SER A 233 -15.74 8.70 -20.28
CA SER A 233 -15.75 9.87 -19.41
C SER A 233 -16.16 9.55 -17.97
N ALA A 234 -17.06 8.58 -17.79
CA ALA A 234 -17.47 8.09 -16.47
C ALA A 234 -16.31 7.38 -15.75
N ASP A 235 -15.53 6.56 -16.46
CA ASP A 235 -14.33 5.91 -15.89
C ASP A 235 -13.32 6.95 -15.41
N TYR A 236 -13.05 7.99 -16.21
CA TYR A 236 -12.15 9.08 -15.79
C TYR A 236 -12.64 9.82 -14.55
N ALA A 237 -13.95 10.08 -14.45
CA ALA A 237 -14.54 10.72 -13.28
C ALA A 237 -14.40 9.85 -12.03
N VAL A 238 -14.69 8.55 -12.14
CA VAL A 238 -14.54 7.59 -11.04
C VAL A 238 -13.08 7.46 -10.63
N ALA A 239 -12.15 7.28 -11.57
CA ALA A 239 -10.72 7.15 -11.27
C ALA A 239 -10.17 8.39 -10.55
N LYS A 240 -10.54 9.60 -10.98
CA LYS A 240 -10.16 10.85 -10.30
C LYS A 240 -10.74 10.90 -8.88
N GLY A 241 -12.02 10.55 -8.72
CA GLY A 241 -12.68 10.50 -7.42
C GLY A 241 -12.04 9.47 -6.48
N SER A 242 -11.69 8.29 -6.97
CA SER A 242 -10.99 7.25 -6.22
C SER A 242 -9.61 7.72 -5.74
N MET A 243 -8.84 8.39 -6.62
CA MET A 243 -7.55 8.96 -6.21
C MET A 243 -7.70 10.05 -5.16
N SER A 244 -8.67 10.96 -5.33
CA SER A 244 -8.94 11.98 -4.32
C SER A 244 -9.30 11.35 -2.97
N ALA A 245 -10.15 10.32 -2.96
CA ALA A 245 -10.55 9.63 -1.75
C ALA A 245 -9.38 8.91 -1.05
N GLU A 246 -8.58 8.14 -1.77
CA GLU A 246 -7.42 7.45 -1.17
C GLU A 246 -6.30 8.43 -0.77
N ALA A 247 -6.08 9.51 -1.52
CA ALA A 247 -5.13 10.55 -1.13
C ALA A 247 -5.57 11.25 0.17
N GLU A 248 -6.85 11.63 0.29
CA GLU A 248 -7.39 12.23 1.50
C GLU A 248 -7.29 11.30 2.71
N ARG A 249 -7.51 9.99 2.50
CA ARG A 249 -7.46 8.95 3.53
C ARG A 249 -6.03 8.66 3.99
N LEU A 250 -5.09 8.58 3.06
CA LEU A 250 -3.74 8.08 3.34
C LEU A 250 -2.71 9.16 3.71
N ARG A 251 -2.97 10.45 3.40
CA ARG A 251 -1.98 11.54 3.54
C ARG A 251 -1.48 11.80 4.96
N ASN A 252 -2.24 11.43 5.99
CA ASN A 252 -1.87 11.64 7.39
C ASN A 252 -1.03 10.49 7.97
N HIS A 253 -0.96 9.34 7.30
CA HIS A 253 -0.28 8.14 7.79
C HIS A 253 1.24 8.20 7.52
N PRO A 254 2.10 8.35 8.56
CA PRO A 254 3.55 8.35 8.38
C PRO A 254 4.14 7.03 7.88
N SER A 255 3.43 5.90 8.00
CA SER A 255 3.82 4.62 7.39
C SER A 255 3.82 4.69 5.86
N VAL A 256 2.92 5.45 5.24
CA VAL A 256 2.77 5.47 3.78
C VAL A 256 3.90 6.26 3.14
N ILE A 257 4.72 5.61 2.32
CA ILE A 257 5.93 6.23 1.74
C ILE A 257 5.81 6.57 0.26
N SER A 258 4.79 6.10 -0.44
CA SER A 258 4.54 6.43 -1.84
C SER A 258 3.17 5.96 -2.30
N PHE A 259 2.70 6.54 -3.40
CA PHE A 259 1.57 6.01 -4.15
C PHE A 259 2.00 5.67 -5.58
N LEU A 260 1.79 4.42 -6.02
CA LEU A 260 1.99 3.96 -7.39
C LEU A 260 0.70 4.20 -8.20
N ILE A 261 0.77 5.09 -9.19
CA ILE A 261 -0.38 5.44 -10.04
C ILE A 261 -0.57 4.49 -11.24
N GLY A 262 0.34 3.53 -11.39
CA GLY A 262 0.27 2.36 -12.26
C GLY A 262 1.15 1.26 -11.66
N SER A 263 0.99 0.02 -12.11
CA SER A 263 1.73 -1.15 -11.60
C SER A 263 2.61 -1.74 -12.69
N ASP A 264 2.06 -2.42 -13.68
CA ASP A 264 2.82 -2.98 -14.81
C ASP A 264 3.01 -1.89 -15.88
N ILE A 265 1.91 -1.19 -16.16
CA ILE A 265 1.80 -0.22 -17.26
C ILE A 265 1.69 1.19 -16.69
N ALA A 266 2.63 2.05 -17.10
CA ALA A 266 2.58 3.46 -16.75
C ALA A 266 1.33 4.12 -17.36
N PRO A 267 0.58 4.94 -16.60
CA PRO A 267 -0.59 5.61 -17.14
C PRO A 267 -0.17 6.60 -18.24
N PRO A 268 -0.88 6.63 -19.39
CA PRO A 268 -0.69 7.70 -20.36
C PRO A 268 -1.15 9.04 -19.76
N ALA A 269 -0.74 10.15 -20.36
CA ALA A 269 -1.02 11.51 -19.85
C ALA A 269 -2.50 11.76 -19.53
N SER A 270 -3.42 11.18 -20.31
CA SER A 270 -4.87 11.32 -20.09
C SER A 270 -5.36 10.71 -18.78
N LYS A 271 -4.73 9.62 -18.30
CA LYS A 271 -5.01 9.00 -17.00
C LYS A 271 -4.14 9.59 -15.89
N GLU A 272 -2.89 9.89 -16.19
CA GLU A 272 -1.95 10.42 -15.21
C GLU A 272 -2.35 11.81 -14.69
N THR A 273 -2.75 12.71 -15.59
CA THR A 273 -3.12 14.09 -15.23
C THR A 273 -4.16 14.16 -14.12
N PRO A 274 -5.33 13.49 -14.22
CA PRO A 274 -6.33 13.55 -13.16
C PRO A 274 -5.84 12.94 -11.84
N TYR A 275 -4.98 11.91 -11.87
CA TYR A 275 -4.38 11.35 -10.67
C TYR A 275 -3.45 12.32 -9.95
N VAL A 276 -2.49 12.91 -10.69
CA VAL A 276 -1.55 13.88 -10.12
C VAL A 276 -2.30 15.10 -9.58
N GLN A 277 -3.31 15.60 -10.31
CA GLN A 277 -4.15 16.70 -9.83
C GLN A 277 -4.91 16.35 -8.55
N ALA A 278 -5.44 15.13 -8.44
CA ALA A 278 -6.17 14.68 -7.25
C ALA A 278 -5.24 14.59 -6.03
N LEU A 279 -4.03 14.03 -6.19
CA LEU A 279 -3.01 13.97 -5.14
C LEU A 279 -2.56 15.36 -4.71
N GLN A 280 -2.30 16.27 -5.66
CA GLN A 280 -1.94 17.66 -5.37
C GLN A 280 -3.05 18.40 -4.63
N ALA A 281 -4.31 18.24 -5.06
CA ALA A 281 -5.46 18.86 -4.40
C ALA A 281 -5.70 18.34 -2.98
N ALA A 282 -5.30 17.09 -2.71
CA ALA A 282 -5.35 16.49 -1.39
C ALA A 282 -4.12 16.81 -0.52
N ASP A 283 -3.20 17.68 -0.97
CA ASP A 283 -1.96 18.01 -0.28
C ASP A 283 -1.10 16.76 0.03
N TRP A 284 -1.06 15.81 -0.90
CA TRP A 284 -0.31 14.56 -0.77
C TRP A 284 1.19 14.82 -0.47
N PRO A 285 1.73 14.32 0.65
CA PRO A 285 3.08 14.68 1.09
C PRO A 285 4.18 13.76 0.53
N ASN A 286 3.82 12.64 -0.09
CA ASN A 286 4.76 11.56 -0.41
C ASN A 286 5.09 11.50 -1.91
N PRO A 287 6.18 10.83 -2.31
CA PRO A 287 6.47 10.53 -3.71
C PRO A 287 5.28 9.89 -4.45
N ILE A 288 5.03 10.39 -5.66
CA ILE A 288 4.17 9.74 -6.66
C ILE A 288 5.09 8.90 -7.55
N ILE A 289 4.77 7.63 -7.73
CA ILE A 289 5.55 6.70 -8.55
C ILE A 289 4.72 6.31 -9.76
N ALA A 290 5.28 6.50 -10.95
CA ALA A 290 4.58 6.27 -12.21
C ALA A 290 4.06 4.83 -12.37
N VAL A 291 4.91 3.85 -12.04
CA VAL A 291 4.75 2.44 -12.38
C VAL A 291 5.73 1.58 -11.57
N ALA A 292 5.43 0.32 -11.29
CA ALA A 292 6.34 -0.62 -10.61
C ALA A 292 7.39 -1.26 -11.54
N SER A 293 7.19 -1.21 -12.86
CA SER A 293 8.15 -1.66 -13.88
C SER A 293 9.21 -0.59 -14.23
N ALA A 294 10.17 -0.92 -15.10
CA ALA A 294 11.25 -0.02 -15.54
C ALA A 294 10.81 1.01 -16.60
N ASN A 295 9.56 1.46 -16.52
CA ASN A 295 8.93 2.39 -17.45
C ASN A 295 8.85 3.81 -16.87
N SER A 296 8.38 4.75 -17.68
CA SER A 296 8.12 6.14 -17.30
C SER A 296 6.72 6.58 -17.71
N SER A 297 6.18 7.57 -17.00
CA SER A 297 4.95 8.27 -17.40
C SER A 297 5.25 9.71 -17.83
N PRO A 298 4.37 10.34 -18.65
CA PRO A 298 4.62 11.68 -19.19
C PRO A 298 4.85 12.82 -18.19
N ILE A 299 4.23 12.78 -17.00
CA ILE A 299 4.30 13.86 -16.00
C ILE A 299 5.25 13.50 -14.85
N THR A 300 5.09 12.33 -14.25
CA THR A 300 5.86 11.86 -13.09
C THR A 300 7.27 11.39 -13.49
N GLY A 301 7.45 10.99 -14.75
CA GLY A 301 8.75 10.58 -15.28
C GLY A 301 9.11 9.13 -14.95
N PRO A 302 10.42 8.78 -14.94
CA PRO A 302 10.87 7.41 -14.69
C PRO A 302 10.53 6.89 -13.29
N SER A 303 10.09 5.64 -13.20
CA SER A 303 9.78 5.00 -11.90
C SER A 303 11.02 4.87 -11.02
N GLY A 304 12.15 4.47 -11.61
CA GLY A 304 13.34 3.97 -10.90
C GLY A 304 13.16 2.58 -10.30
N MET A 305 12.11 1.85 -10.71
CA MET A 305 11.81 0.49 -10.29
C MET A 305 12.03 -0.50 -11.43
N LYS A 306 11.91 -1.79 -11.15
CA LYS A 306 11.95 -2.86 -12.16
C LYS A 306 11.00 -3.99 -11.78
N MET A 307 10.49 -4.64 -12.82
CA MET A 307 9.59 -5.80 -12.75
C MET A 307 9.95 -6.83 -13.85
N PRO A 308 11.18 -7.38 -13.90
CA PRO A 308 11.59 -8.34 -14.93
C PRO A 308 11.26 -9.80 -14.53
N GLY A 309 10.55 -10.02 -13.42
CA GLY A 309 10.49 -11.31 -12.74
C GLY A 309 11.81 -11.70 -12.07
N PRO A 310 11.98 -12.97 -11.67
CA PRO A 310 11.09 -14.10 -11.91
C PRO A 310 9.86 -14.14 -10.99
N TYR A 311 8.95 -15.06 -11.30
CA TYR A 311 7.78 -15.46 -10.51
C TYR A 311 7.64 -17.00 -10.46
N GLU A 312 8.72 -17.71 -10.81
CA GLU A 312 8.83 -19.17 -10.82
C GLU A 312 10.29 -19.55 -10.51
N TRP A 313 10.55 -20.82 -10.20
CA TRP A 313 11.80 -21.22 -9.59
C TRP A 313 13.04 -20.85 -10.41
N VAL A 314 14.00 -20.22 -9.73
CA VAL A 314 15.36 -19.95 -10.18
C VAL A 314 16.34 -20.45 -9.13
N PRO A 315 17.59 -20.83 -9.46
CA PRO A 315 18.55 -21.25 -8.44
C PRO A 315 19.03 -20.06 -7.58
N PRO A 316 19.47 -20.28 -6.33
CA PRO A 316 19.88 -19.21 -5.40
C PRO A 316 20.95 -18.24 -5.93
N ASN A 317 21.89 -18.73 -6.75
CA ASN A 317 22.92 -17.88 -7.34
C ASN A 317 22.39 -16.88 -8.39
N TYR A 318 21.14 -17.04 -8.85
CA TYR A 318 20.47 -16.08 -9.73
C TYR A 318 20.42 -14.68 -9.09
N TRP A 319 20.07 -14.60 -7.80
CA TRP A 319 19.86 -13.34 -7.08
C TRP A 319 21.15 -12.51 -6.92
N TYR A 320 22.30 -13.17 -6.91
CA TYR A 320 23.62 -12.52 -6.81
C TYR A 320 24.09 -11.91 -8.14
N ASN A 321 23.43 -12.23 -9.25
CA ASN A 321 23.77 -11.68 -10.55
C ASN A 321 23.17 -10.26 -10.71
N LYS A 322 23.88 -9.33 -11.34
CA LYS A 322 23.42 -7.94 -11.52
C LYS A 322 22.67 -7.77 -12.85
N ARG A 323 21.70 -8.65 -13.12
CA ARG A 323 20.87 -8.66 -14.33
C ARG A 323 19.44 -9.12 -14.03
N GLU A 324 18.47 -8.70 -14.84
CA GLU A 324 17.05 -9.06 -14.67
C GLU A 324 16.58 -8.85 -13.21
N GLY A 325 16.04 -9.87 -12.55
CA GLY A 325 15.54 -9.84 -11.18
C GLY A 325 16.62 -9.85 -10.08
N GLY A 326 17.90 -10.01 -10.43
CA GLY A 326 18.96 -10.07 -9.43
C GLY A 326 19.17 -8.76 -8.65
N ALA A 327 19.98 -8.77 -7.60
CA ALA A 327 20.00 -7.74 -6.55
C ALA A 327 20.63 -6.41 -6.98
N PHE A 328 19.94 -5.62 -7.80
CA PHE A 328 20.27 -4.23 -8.16
C PHE A 328 19.00 -3.41 -8.41
N GLY A 329 19.11 -2.09 -8.23
CA GLY A 329 17.98 -1.17 -8.34
C GLY A 329 16.88 -1.46 -7.32
N PHE A 330 15.64 -1.10 -7.67
CA PHE A 330 14.47 -1.35 -6.85
C PHE A 330 13.62 -2.44 -7.50
N ASN A 331 13.70 -3.68 -6.99
CA ASN A 331 12.86 -4.78 -7.47
C ASN A 331 11.49 -4.70 -6.78
N SER A 332 10.45 -4.32 -7.53
CA SER A 332 9.14 -3.97 -6.97
C SER A 332 8.31 -5.21 -6.61
N GLU A 333 8.54 -6.32 -7.30
CA GLU A 333 7.93 -7.62 -7.05
C GLU A 333 8.70 -8.71 -7.79
N THR A 334 9.04 -9.78 -7.06
CA THR A 334 9.66 -10.98 -7.63
C THR A 334 9.66 -12.09 -6.58
N SER A 335 9.66 -13.34 -7.01
CA SER A 335 9.97 -14.49 -6.15
C SER A 335 10.44 -15.68 -7.01
N ALA A 336 10.85 -16.77 -6.35
CA ALA A 336 11.09 -18.05 -7.02
C ALA A 336 9.81 -18.91 -7.13
N GLY A 337 8.63 -18.28 -7.11
CA GLY A 337 7.33 -18.92 -7.33
C GLY A 337 6.84 -19.76 -6.13
N PRO A 338 6.74 -21.10 -6.24
CA PRO A 338 5.95 -21.89 -5.29
C PRO A 338 6.52 -21.97 -3.88
N ASP A 339 5.68 -21.65 -2.90
CA ASP A 339 5.91 -21.85 -1.47
C ASP A 339 4.90 -22.84 -0.89
N VAL A 340 5.15 -24.15 -1.09
CA VAL A 340 4.42 -25.25 -0.45
C VAL A 340 4.38 -25.04 1.06
N PRO A 341 3.21 -24.97 1.71
CA PRO A 341 3.11 -24.68 3.14
C PRO A 341 3.43 -25.91 4.01
N THR A 342 3.33 -25.74 5.33
CA THR A 342 3.50 -26.83 6.29
C THR A 342 2.52 -27.98 6.03
N LEU A 343 2.89 -29.18 6.46
CA LEU A 343 2.07 -30.37 6.30
C LEU A 343 0.69 -30.23 6.99
N ASP A 344 0.63 -29.55 8.14
CA ASP A 344 -0.61 -29.24 8.84
C ASP A 344 -1.55 -28.37 7.99
N THR A 345 -1.02 -27.35 7.31
CA THR A 345 -1.81 -26.50 6.41
C THR A 345 -2.26 -27.28 5.18
N LEU A 346 -1.35 -28.05 4.55
CA LEU A 346 -1.68 -28.90 3.40
C LEU A 346 -2.86 -29.84 3.70
N ARG A 347 -2.84 -30.51 4.85
CA ARG A 347 -3.92 -31.43 5.28
C ARG A 347 -5.24 -30.72 5.59
N ARG A 348 -5.22 -29.42 5.83
CA ARG A 348 -6.43 -28.60 6.03
C ARG A 348 -7.02 -28.10 4.71
N MET A 349 -6.20 -27.88 3.69
CA MET A 349 -6.61 -27.24 2.44
C MET A 349 -6.85 -28.21 1.28
N MET A 350 -6.29 -29.43 1.32
CA MET A 350 -6.36 -30.39 0.22
C MET A 350 -6.83 -31.77 0.69
N THR A 351 -7.57 -32.46 -0.18
CA THR A 351 -7.94 -33.87 0.01
C THR A 351 -6.73 -34.80 -0.12
N THR A 352 -6.84 -36.02 0.41
CA THR A 352 -5.79 -37.04 0.27
C THR A 352 -5.41 -37.32 -1.19
N SER A 353 -6.39 -37.31 -2.12
CA SER A 353 -6.14 -37.51 -3.55
C SER A 353 -5.37 -36.36 -4.18
N GLU A 354 -5.69 -35.12 -3.82
CA GLU A 354 -4.97 -33.93 -4.32
C GLU A 354 -3.56 -33.90 -3.75
N LEU A 355 -3.39 -34.23 -2.46
CA LEU A 355 -2.08 -34.35 -1.83
C LEU A 355 -1.22 -35.43 -2.49
N ASN A 356 -1.77 -36.59 -2.85
CA ASN A 356 -1.04 -37.61 -3.59
C ASN A 356 -0.63 -37.10 -4.99
N THR A 357 -1.53 -36.40 -5.66
CA THR A 357 -1.26 -35.81 -6.97
C THR A 357 -0.13 -34.77 -6.90
N LEU A 358 -0.12 -33.92 -5.88
CA LEU A 358 0.86 -32.84 -5.68
C LEU A 358 2.31 -33.31 -5.79
N TRP A 359 2.65 -34.44 -5.16
CA TRP A 359 4.04 -34.93 -5.12
C TRP A 359 4.32 -36.06 -6.12
N GLN A 360 3.29 -36.79 -6.58
CA GLN A 360 3.45 -37.91 -7.53
C GLN A 360 3.37 -37.46 -8.99
N ASN A 361 2.66 -36.36 -9.28
CA ASN A 361 2.48 -35.84 -10.62
C ASN A 361 2.82 -34.35 -10.69
N PRO A 362 4.11 -34.01 -10.90
CA PRO A 362 4.60 -32.63 -10.88
C PRO A 362 3.91 -31.64 -11.82
N SER A 363 3.37 -32.13 -12.94
CA SER A 363 2.71 -31.32 -13.98
C SER A 363 1.20 -31.31 -13.86
N ALA A 364 0.63 -31.86 -12.79
CA ALA A 364 -0.79 -31.74 -12.53
C ALA A 364 -1.12 -30.31 -12.07
N THR A 365 -2.09 -29.70 -12.74
CA THR A 365 -2.70 -28.44 -12.32
C THR A 365 -3.15 -28.51 -10.86
N GLN A 366 -2.81 -27.49 -10.09
CA GLN A 366 -3.20 -27.29 -8.70
C GLN A 366 -4.16 -26.10 -8.60
N TYR A 367 -5.42 -26.36 -8.23
CA TYR A 367 -6.42 -25.31 -8.06
C TYR A 367 -5.97 -24.24 -7.05
N HIS A 368 -5.28 -24.66 -5.99
CA HIS A 368 -4.75 -23.79 -4.93
C HIS A 368 -3.48 -22.99 -5.31
N ARG A 369 -3.02 -23.06 -6.58
CA ARG A 369 -1.86 -22.29 -7.05
C ARG A 369 -2.29 -21.01 -7.77
N SER A 370 -2.80 -21.10 -8.99
CA SER A 370 -3.21 -19.92 -9.78
C SER A 370 -4.27 -20.29 -10.83
N PRO A 371 -5.15 -19.36 -11.23
CA PRO A 371 -5.97 -19.51 -12.44
C PRO A 371 -5.18 -19.35 -13.74
N SER A 372 -3.94 -18.84 -13.69
CA SER A 372 -3.09 -18.60 -14.85
C SER A 372 -2.49 -19.90 -15.37
N SER A 373 -2.65 -20.20 -16.67
CA SER A 373 -2.01 -21.36 -17.31
C SER A 373 -0.47 -21.30 -17.36
N THR A 374 0.13 -20.17 -16.97
CA THR A 374 1.58 -20.07 -16.78
C THR A 374 2.01 -20.54 -15.39
N PHE A 375 1.10 -20.47 -14.41
CA PHE A 375 1.38 -20.65 -13.00
C PHE A 375 0.41 -21.64 -12.35
N ASP A 376 -0.21 -22.56 -13.09
CA ASP A 376 -1.25 -23.45 -12.57
C ASP A 376 -0.73 -24.84 -12.14
N ASP A 377 0.47 -25.25 -12.55
CA ASP A 377 1.14 -26.49 -12.11
C ASP A 377 2.38 -26.22 -11.24
N LEU A 378 3.14 -27.21 -10.76
CA LEU A 378 4.41 -26.99 -10.04
C LEU A 378 5.62 -27.59 -10.78
N THR A 379 5.56 -27.67 -12.11
CA THR A 379 6.53 -28.43 -12.90
C THR A 379 7.97 -27.94 -12.68
N ILE A 380 8.22 -26.63 -12.78
CA ILE A 380 9.58 -26.07 -12.68
C ILE A 380 10.13 -26.23 -11.26
N PHE A 381 9.36 -25.83 -10.24
CA PHE A 381 9.69 -26.04 -8.84
C PHE A 381 9.98 -27.51 -8.49
N ASN A 382 9.13 -28.44 -8.90
CA ASN A 382 9.30 -29.86 -8.60
C ASN A 382 10.51 -30.46 -9.33
N ASN A 383 10.78 -30.05 -10.58
CA ASN A 383 12.00 -30.42 -11.29
C ASN A 383 13.25 -29.94 -10.54
N SER A 384 13.19 -28.76 -9.90
CA SER A 384 14.29 -28.28 -9.05
C SER A 384 14.51 -29.15 -7.81
N ILE A 385 13.44 -29.63 -7.17
CA ILE A 385 13.53 -30.56 -6.04
C ILE A 385 14.19 -31.86 -6.50
N ILE A 386 13.70 -32.45 -7.59
CA ILE A 386 14.23 -33.72 -8.11
C ILE A 386 15.70 -33.56 -8.49
N GLY A 387 16.05 -32.50 -9.22
CA GLY A 387 17.41 -32.27 -9.70
C GLY A 387 18.44 -31.95 -8.61
N ARG A 388 18.00 -31.50 -7.43
CA ARG A 388 18.90 -31.00 -6.37
C ARG A 388 18.86 -31.81 -5.08
N TYR A 389 17.69 -32.33 -4.73
CA TYR A 389 17.43 -33.06 -3.49
C TYR A 389 16.99 -34.52 -3.73
N GLY A 390 16.74 -34.89 -4.99
CA GLY A 390 16.28 -36.23 -5.40
C GLY A 390 14.77 -36.41 -5.28
N THR A 391 14.23 -37.37 -6.03
CA THR A 391 12.79 -37.69 -6.08
C THR A 391 12.21 -37.94 -4.70
N ALA A 392 11.02 -37.39 -4.43
CA ALA A 392 10.30 -37.62 -3.18
C ALA A 392 9.77 -39.05 -3.10
N THR A 393 9.83 -39.64 -1.91
CA THR A 393 9.36 -41.03 -1.66
C THR A 393 8.03 -41.11 -0.91
N SER A 394 7.57 -39.98 -0.37
CA SER A 394 6.33 -39.80 0.38
C SER A 394 5.95 -38.32 0.37
N LEU A 395 4.72 -38.00 0.82
CA LEU A 395 4.29 -36.63 1.01
C LEU A 395 5.17 -35.89 2.03
N GLU A 396 5.52 -36.54 3.14
CA GLU A 396 6.39 -35.99 4.19
C GLU A 396 7.79 -35.68 3.66
N ASP A 397 8.37 -36.56 2.85
CA ASP A 397 9.68 -36.33 2.19
C ASP A 397 9.60 -35.19 1.17
N TYR A 398 8.51 -35.12 0.38
CA TYR A 398 8.25 -34.00 -0.53
C TYR A 398 8.21 -32.66 0.21
N VAL A 399 7.38 -32.55 1.25
CA VAL A 399 7.21 -31.31 2.01
C VAL A 399 8.54 -30.92 2.66
N ARG A 400 9.27 -31.84 3.28
CA ARG A 400 10.60 -31.56 3.85
C ARG A 400 11.56 -30.96 2.82
N LYS A 401 11.64 -31.54 1.61
CA LYS A 401 12.51 -31.04 0.53
C LYS A 401 12.02 -29.71 -0.05
N ALA A 402 10.71 -29.52 -0.15
CA ALA A 402 10.11 -28.25 -0.57
C ALA A 402 10.46 -27.13 0.41
N GLN A 403 10.30 -27.35 1.73
CA GLN A 403 10.68 -26.39 2.76
C GLN A 403 12.17 -25.99 2.66
N LEU A 404 13.07 -26.96 2.41
CA LEU A 404 14.50 -26.66 2.24
C LEU A 404 14.77 -25.86 0.95
N THR A 405 14.11 -26.22 -0.15
CA THR A 405 14.19 -25.48 -1.43
C THR A 405 13.75 -24.03 -1.26
N GLN A 406 12.65 -23.80 -0.55
CA GLN A 406 12.10 -22.46 -0.28
C GLN A 406 13.02 -21.66 0.64
N TYR A 407 13.40 -22.24 1.79
CA TYR A 407 14.27 -21.60 2.76
C TYR A 407 15.60 -21.16 2.13
N GLU A 408 16.22 -22.04 1.36
CA GLU A 408 17.45 -21.75 0.65
C GLU A 408 17.29 -20.57 -0.31
N ASN A 409 16.19 -20.53 -1.07
CA ASN A 409 15.98 -19.55 -2.12
C ASN A 409 15.61 -18.18 -1.58
N VAL A 410 14.63 -18.13 -0.66
CA VAL A 410 14.15 -16.89 -0.04
C VAL A 410 15.26 -16.20 0.75
N ARG A 411 16.17 -16.97 1.36
CA ARG A 411 17.33 -16.44 2.08
C ARG A 411 18.39 -15.83 1.14
N ALA A 412 18.54 -16.37 -0.06
CA ALA A 412 19.62 -16.07 -0.98
C ALA A 412 19.40 -14.73 -1.68
#